data_AF-A0A1G1Y354-F1
#
_entry.id   AF-A0A1G1Y354-F1
#
_cell.length_a   1.000
_cell.length_b   1.000
_cell.length_c   1.000
_cell.angle_alpha   90.00
_cell.angle_beta   90.00
_cell.angle_gamma   90.00
#
_symmetry.space_group_name_H-M   'P 1'
#
loop_
_entity.id
_entity.type
_entity.pdbx_description
1 polymer ?
#
loop_
_entity_poly.entity_id
_entity_poly.type
_entity_poly.pdbx_seq_one_letter_code
_entity_poly.pdbx_strand_id
1 'polypeptide(L)'
;MKVEDQIKNLLGQKFEAKRVNSVVSHYISCIQKFEEGDWETSLTKAGKFIEAVIKLLWVFAGKELPEKQKEFKATIFAQKIITQVTTATISDDGIRLQIPRASIFVYDITSNRGGRHDSDEVNANEMDSSTVLPVCSWILAELFRFSAKNLMSIEETKKIIDSLTERRYPIFEEIDGRIYVDSKKFKSAPECSLLILYKIYPKRISKDTLINFLKRHNFKQSAVKFERLSSYLDIDENDNILLRATGRRKAEEILNKN
;
A
#
# COMPACT_ATOMS: atom_id res chain seq x y z
N MET A 1 -16.43 -6.23 12.16
CA MET A 1 -15.32 -5.29 12.45
C MET A 1 -14.32 -5.43 11.31
N LYS A 2 -13.89 -4.34 10.67
CA LYS A 2 -12.87 -4.46 9.60
C LYS A 2 -11.58 -5.00 10.22
N VAL A 3 -10.80 -5.80 9.48
CA VAL A 3 -9.53 -6.38 9.98
C VAL A 3 -8.62 -5.29 10.55
N GLU A 4 -8.62 -4.10 9.95
CA GLU A 4 -7.92 -2.90 10.41
C GLU A 4 -8.26 -2.50 11.84
N ASP A 5 -9.55 -2.51 12.20
CA ASP A 5 -10.01 -2.14 13.54
C ASP A 5 -9.57 -3.19 14.57
N GLN A 6 -9.57 -4.48 14.18
CA GLN A 6 -9.06 -5.56 15.02
C GLN A 6 -7.56 -5.37 15.31
N ILE A 7 -6.77 -5.06 14.27
CA ILE A 7 -5.34 -4.79 14.39
C ILE A 7 -5.11 -3.58 15.31
N LYS A 8 -5.80 -2.46 15.08
CA LYS A 8 -5.66 -1.26 15.91
C LYS A 8 -5.99 -1.53 17.37
N ASN A 9 -7.10 -2.21 17.63
CA ASN A 9 -7.53 -2.53 18.99
C ASN A 9 -6.50 -3.40 19.73
N LEU A 10 -5.94 -4.39 19.05
CA LEU A 10 -4.98 -5.31 19.66
C LEU A 10 -3.61 -4.65 19.86
N LEU A 11 -3.09 -3.94 18.86
CA LEU A 11 -1.85 -3.17 18.99
C LEU A 11 -1.98 -2.11 20.10
N GLY A 12 -3.14 -1.47 20.21
CA GLY A 12 -3.45 -0.48 21.24
C GLY A 12 -3.40 -1.00 22.67
N GLN A 13 -3.44 -2.32 22.89
CA GLN A 13 -3.24 -2.92 24.22
C GLN A 13 -1.78 -2.82 24.71
N LYS A 14 -0.81 -2.67 23.80
CA LYS A 14 0.62 -2.61 24.13
C LYS A 14 1.29 -1.28 23.76
N PHE A 15 0.78 -0.59 22.75
CA PHE A 15 1.43 0.57 22.16
C PHE A 15 0.54 1.82 22.23
N GLU A 16 1.18 2.99 22.25
CA GLU A 16 0.51 4.30 22.24
C GLU A 16 -0.44 4.42 21.02
N ALA A 17 -1.73 4.71 21.26
CA ALA A 17 -2.78 4.72 20.23
C ALA A 17 -2.46 5.61 19.01
N LYS A 18 -1.86 6.78 19.23
CA LYS A 18 -1.42 7.70 18.16
C LYS A 18 -0.43 7.02 17.20
N ARG A 19 0.48 6.20 17.72
CA ARG A 19 1.50 5.49 16.95
C ARG A 19 0.89 4.34 16.18
N VAL A 20 0.00 3.57 16.82
CA VAL A 20 -0.74 2.49 16.19
C VAL A 20 -1.53 2.99 14.97
N ASN A 21 -2.25 4.11 15.13
CA ASN A 21 -2.99 4.72 14.03
C ASN A 21 -2.08 5.12 12.86
N SER A 22 -0.91 5.69 13.15
CA SER A 22 0.06 6.10 12.12
C SER A 22 0.62 4.88 11.37
N VAL A 23 1.00 3.83 12.09
CA VAL A 23 1.52 2.57 11.52
C VAL A 23 0.48 1.94 10.60
N VAL A 24 -0.73 1.73 11.09
CA VAL A 24 -1.79 1.05 10.32
C VAL A 24 -2.20 1.90 9.11
N SER A 25 -2.35 3.22 9.26
CA SER A 25 -2.70 4.10 8.15
C SER A 25 -1.66 4.11 7.03
N HIS A 26 -0.37 4.22 7.36
CA HIS A 26 0.68 4.21 6.35
C HIS A 26 0.85 2.84 5.68
N TYR A 27 0.64 1.75 6.42
CA TYR A 27 0.62 0.40 5.85
C TYR A 27 -0.50 0.23 4.81
N ILE A 28 -1.72 0.63 5.15
CA ILE A 28 -2.88 0.57 4.22
C ILE A 28 -2.60 1.39 2.96
N SER A 29 -2.08 2.62 3.12
CA SER A 29 -1.73 3.46 1.97
C SER A 29 -0.63 2.84 1.10
N CYS A 30 0.32 2.11 1.68
CA CYS A 30 1.37 1.40 0.94
C CYS A 30 0.78 0.27 0.08
N ILE A 31 -0.12 -0.54 0.67
CA ILE A 31 -0.85 -1.59 -0.05
C ILE A 31 -1.68 -0.99 -1.20
N GLN A 32 -2.49 0.02 -0.92
CA GLN A 32 -3.38 0.61 -1.93
C GLN A 32 -2.59 1.08 -3.16
N LYS A 33 -1.46 1.76 -2.93
CA LYS A 33 -0.62 2.26 -4.02
C LYS A 33 0.09 1.15 -4.78
N PHE A 34 0.49 0.08 -4.08
CA PHE A 34 1.00 -1.11 -4.75
C PHE A 34 -0.05 -1.74 -5.66
N GLU A 35 -1.28 -1.91 -5.16
CA GLU A 35 -2.37 -2.50 -5.93
C GLU A 35 -2.77 -1.62 -7.13
N GLU A 36 -2.63 -0.30 -7.04
CA GLU A 36 -2.80 0.63 -8.18
C GLU A 36 -1.67 0.56 -9.23
N GLY A 37 -0.59 -0.17 -8.93
CA GLY A 37 0.64 -0.17 -9.73
C GLY A 37 1.37 1.17 -9.71
N ASP A 38 1.23 1.93 -8.62
CA ASP A 38 1.93 3.19 -8.33
C ASP A 38 3.12 2.87 -7.39
N TRP A 39 4.19 2.36 -8.00
CA TRP A 39 5.38 1.85 -7.31
C TRP A 39 6.08 2.93 -6.48
N GLU A 40 6.28 4.10 -7.06
CA GLU A 40 6.96 5.23 -6.44
C GLU A 40 6.23 5.71 -5.19
N THR A 41 4.91 5.91 -5.30
CA THR A 41 4.12 6.32 -4.15
C THR A 41 4.03 5.20 -3.13
N SER A 42 3.91 3.93 -3.55
CA SER A 42 3.91 2.78 -2.63
C SER A 42 5.17 2.75 -1.76
N LEU A 43 6.36 2.91 -2.36
CA LEU A 43 7.63 2.99 -1.65
C LEU A 43 7.71 4.22 -0.75
N THR A 44 7.22 5.37 -1.21
CA THR A 44 7.13 6.58 -0.39
C THR A 44 6.27 6.34 0.87
N LYS A 45 5.14 5.62 0.75
CA LYS A 45 4.29 5.25 1.89
C LYS A 45 4.97 4.19 2.77
N ALA A 46 5.72 3.25 2.19
CA ALA A 46 6.52 2.29 2.95
C ALA A 46 7.56 3.00 3.84
N GLY A 47 8.27 4.01 3.32
CA GLY A 47 9.20 4.80 4.12
C GLY A 47 8.52 5.49 5.32
N LYS A 48 7.30 6.05 5.11
CA LYS A 48 6.49 6.62 6.20
C LYS A 48 6.01 5.56 7.19
N PHE A 49 5.66 4.36 6.73
CA PHE A 49 5.34 3.23 7.58
C PHE A 49 6.53 2.86 8.47
N ILE A 50 7.74 2.74 7.92
CA ILE A 50 8.95 2.46 8.69
C ILE A 50 9.23 3.57 9.72
N GLU A 51 9.13 4.85 9.34
CA GLU A 51 9.27 5.95 10.29
C GLU A 51 8.26 5.83 11.46
N ALA A 52 7.02 5.43 11.19
CA ALA A 52 6.00 5.23 12.20
C ALA A 52 6.31 4.03 13.11
N VAL A 53 6.78 2.92 12.54
CA VAL A 53 7.18 1.72 13.29
C VAL A 53 8.35 2.03 14.23
N ILE A 54 9.40 2.69 13.74
CA ILE A 54 10.56 3.02 14.58
C ILE A 54 10.18 4.00 15.70
N LYS A 55 9.31 4.98 15.44
CA LYS A 55 8.76 5.85 16.50
C LYS A 55 7.97 5.06 17.53
N LEU A 56 7.13 4.12 17.08
CA LEU A 56 6.35 3.25 17.95
C LEU A 56 7.27 2.43 18.87
N LEU A 57 8.30 1.78 18.31
CA LEU A 57 9.25 0.97 19.07
C LEU A 57 10.10 1.79 20.04
N TRP A 58 10.54 2.99 19.63
CA TRP A 58 11.33 3.88 20.48
C TRP A 58 10.54 4.33 21.71
N VAL A 59 9.27 4.73 21.52
CA VAL A 59 8.37 5.09 22.62
C VAL A 59 8.04 3.88 23.49
N PHE A 60 7.80 2.71 22.87
CA PHE A 60 7.56 1.47 23.60
C PHE A 60 8.75 1.05 24.48
N ALA A 61 9.97 1.39 24.08
CA ALA A 61 11.17 1.22 24.91
C ALA A 61 11.31 2.27 26.04
N GLY A 62 10.28 3.08 26.29
CA GLY A 62 10.27 4.13 27.32
C GLY A 62 11.17 5.32 26.99
N LYS A 63 11.50 5.53 25.71
CA LYS A 63 12.35 6.65 25.27
C LYS A 63 11.52 7.77 24.67
N GLU A 64 11.98 9.00 24.86
CA GLU A 64 11.34 10.19 24.30
C GLU A 64 11.79 10.44 22.87
N LEU A 65 10.87 10.93 22.04
CA LEU A 65 11.16 11.35 20.67
C LEU A 65 11.78 12.75 20.67
N PRO A 66 12.65 13.07 19.69
CA PRO A 66 13.21 14.41 19.57
C PRO A 66 12.10 15.44 19.33
N GLU A 67 12.24 16.63 19.91
CA GLU A 67 11.28 17.73 19.77
C GLU A 67 11.12 18.17 18.31
N LYS A 68 12.23 18.21 17.57
CA LYS A 68 12.24 18.63 16.17
C LYS A 68 12.17 17.42 15.25
N GLN A 69 11.14 17.37 14.40
CA GLN A 69 10.92 16.28 13.47
C GLN A 69 12.13 15.98 12.57
N LYS A 70 12.88 17.00 12.15
CA LYS A 70 14.08 16.87 11.30
C LYS A 70 15.23 16.08 11.94
N GLU A 71 15.22 15.93 13.26
CA GLU A 71 16.25 15.19 14.01
C GLU A 71 15.94 13.69 14.07
N PHE A 72 14.72 13.29 13.73
CA PHE A 72 14.35 11.89 13.63
C PHE A 72 14.81 11.30 12.30
N LYS A 73 15.79 10.40 12.34
CA LYS A 73 16.26 9.62 11.19
C LYS A 73 16.00 8.14 11.44
N ALA A 74 15.10 7.52 10.66
CA ALA A 74 14.59 6.18 10.93
C ALA A 74 15.70 5.12 11.10
N THR A 75 16.68 5.10 10.19
CA THR A 75 17.80 4.14 10.23
C THR A 75 18.69 4.33 11.47
N ILE A 76 18.97 5.58 11.86
CA ILE A 76 19.74 5.87 13.09
C ILE A 76 18.98 5.40 14.32
N PHE A 77 17.68 5.70 14.42
CA PHE A 77 16.88 5.28 15.57
C PHE A 77 16.68 3.76 15.61
N ALA A 78 16.53 3.10 14.46
CA ALA A 78 16.53 1.65 14.36
C ALA A 78 17.84 1.05 14.90
N GLN A 79 18.99 1.60 14.51
CA GLN A 79 20.30 1.18 15.04
C GLN A 79 20.43 1.43 16.54
N LYS A 80 19.90 2.55 17.05
CA LYS A 80 19.83 2.82 18.50
C LYS A 80 18.96 1.79 19.23
N ILE A 81 17.82 1.38 18.66
CA ILE A 81 17.01 0.31 19.25
C ILE A 81 17.83 -0.97 19.35
N ILE A 82 18.49 -1.38 18.27
CA ILE A 82 19.30 -2.61 18.23
C ILE A 82 20.43 -2.59 19.27
N THR A 83 21.09 -1.45 19.46
CA THR A 83 22.32 -1.35 20.27
C THR A 83 22.09 -0.92 21.71
N GLN A 84 21.02 -0.17 21.99
CA GLN A 84 20.80 0.47 23.29
C GLN A 84 19.60 -0.09 24.05
N VAL A 85 18.62 -0.69 23.36
CA VAL A 85 17.49 -1.32 24.04
C VAL A 85 17.90 -2.73 24.47
N THR A 86 17.81 -2.98 25.77
CA THR A 86 18.19 -4.26 26.37
C THR A 86 17.00 -5.20 26.45
N THR A 87 17.27 -6.48 26.71
CA THR A 87 16.24 -7.50 26.97
C THR A 87 15.40 -7.21 28.22
N ALA A 88 15.92 -6.41 29.16
CA ALA A 88 15.17 -5.96 30.32
C ALA A 88 14.06 -4.95 29.95
N THR A 89 14.27 -4.16 28.89
CA THR A 89 13.28 -3.19 28.40
C THR A 89 12.30 -3.82 27.41
N ILE A 90 12.82 -4.54 26.41
CA ILE A 90 12.01 -5.30 25.45
C ILE A 90 12.61 -6.69 25.35
N SER A 91 11.95 -7.69 25.94
CA SER A 91 12.46 -9.06 25.98
C SER A 91 12.31 -9.83 24.67
N ASP A 92 11.42 -9.39 23.78
CA ASP A 92 11.17 -10.06 22.50
C ASP A 92 12.15 -9.60 21.41
N ASP A 93 12.96 -10.52 20.90
CA ASP A 93 13.96 -10.25 19.87
C ASP A 93 13.35 -9.91 18.51
N GLY A 94 12.14 -10.39 18.21
CA GLY A 94 11.39 -10.00 17.01
C GLY A 94 11.15 -8.49 17.00
N ILE A 95 10.66 -7.97 18.13
CA ILE A 95 10.42 -6.54 18.32
C ILE A 95 11.70 -5.73 18.44
N ARG A 96 12.68 -6.21 19.20
CA ARG A 96 13.89 -5.45 19.55
C ARG A 96 14.98 -5.47 18.47
N LEU A 97 15.09 -6.56 17.71
CA LEU A 97 16.20 -6.77 16.76
C LEU A 97 15.71 -6.96 15.33
N GLN A 98 14.75 -7.85 15.11
CA GLN A 98 14.36 -8.25 13.76
C GLN A 98 13.59 -7.15 13.04
N ILE A 99 12.57 -6.55 13.67
CA ILE A 99 11.81 -5.43 13.09
C ILE A 99 12.74 -4.24 12.77
N PRO A 100 13.62 -3.76 13.68
CA PRO A 100 14.56 -2.69 13.34
C PRO A 100 15.50 -3.02 12.18
N ARG A 101 16.01 -4.25 12.07
CA ARG A 101 16.86 -4.68 10.95
C ARG A 101 16.09 -4.69 9.62
N ALA A 102 14.88 -5.26 9.62
CA ALA A 102 14.00 -5.25 8.46
C ALA A 102 13.63 -3.80 8.04
N SER A 103 13.44 -2.93 9.03
CA SER A 103 13.14 -1.52 8.82
C SER A 103 14.30 -0.77 8.15
N ILE A 104 15.55 -1.06 8.51
CA ILE A 104 16.72 -0.49 7.83
C ILE A 104 16.73 -0.93 6.36
N PHE A 105 16.59 -2.23 6.10
CA PHE A 105 16.55 -2.77 4.73
C PHE A 105 15.47 -2.10 3.86
N VAL A 106 14.24 -1.99 4.38
CA VAL A 106 13.16 -1.31 3.66
C VAL A 106 13.49 0.17 3.45
N TYR A 107 13.98 0.86 4.48
CA TYR A 107 14.26 2.29 4.39
C TYR A 107 15.32 2.58 3.34
N ASP A 108 16.39 1.78 3.29
CA ASP A 108 17.48 1.93 2.31
C ASP A 108 16.98 1.83 0.86
N ILE A 109 16.06 0.89 0.57
CA ILE A 109 15.43 0.81 -0.76
C ILE A 109 14.62 2.09 -1.02
N THR A 110 13.75 2.48 -0.10
CA THR A 110 12.84 3.63 -0.30
C THR A 110 13.56 4.97 -0.36
N SER A 111 14.70 5.13 0.32
CA SER A 111 15.46 6.37 0.36
C SER A 111 16.37 6.53 -0.85
N ASN A 112 16.94 5.43 -1.36
CA ASN A 112 17.99 5.48 -2.38
C ASN A 112 17.45 5.32 -3.81
N ARG A 113 16.24 4.79 -3.99
CA ARG A 113 15.70 4.43 -5.33
C ARG A 113 14.36 5.08 -5.64
N GLY A 114 14.27 6.40 -5.43
CA GLY A 114 13.18 7.18 -6.05
C GLY A 114 11.90 7.37 -5.22
N GLY A 115 11.87 7.09 -3.92
CA GLY A 115 10.73 7.53 -3.08
C GLY A 115 10.81 8.99 -2.61
N ARG A 116 11.96 9.65 -2.79
CA ARG A 116 12.26 10.94 -2.13
C ARG A 116 13.28 11.84 -2.83
N HIS A 117 14.08 11.28 -3.76
CA HIS A 117 15.15 11.96 -4.47
C HIS A 117 15.11 11.61 -5.95
N ASP A 118 15.41 12.58 -6.81
CA ASP A 118 15.65 12.38 -8.24
C ASP A 118 16.89 11.49 -8.37
N SER A 119 16.72 10.26 -8.89
CA SER A 119 17.84 9.33 -9.03
C SER A 119 18.43 9.44 -10.43
N ASP A 120 19.75 9.57 -10.53
CA ASP A 120 20.49 9.44 -11.80
C ASP A 120 20.51 7.99 -12.35
N GLU A 121 19.87 7.05 -11.64
CA GLU A 121 19.78 5.62 -11.96
C GLU A 121 18.33 5.18 -12.28
N VAL A 122 18.08 3.87 -12.29
CA VAL A 122 16.73 3.32 -12.51
C VAL A 122 15.81 3.72 -11.35
N ASN A 123 14.74 4.45 -11.68
CA ASN A 123 13.70 4.85 -10.73
C ASN A 123 13.03 3.65 -10.04
N ALA A 124 12.40 3.95 -8.90
CA ALA A 124 11.46 3.08 -8.20
C ALA A 124 10.57 2.29 -9.17
N ASN A 125 10.60 0.97 -9.07
CA ASN A 125 9.83 0.11 -9.95
C ASN A 125 9.16 -1.05 -9.19
N GLU A 126 8.54 -1.95 -9.95
CA GLU A 126 7.82 -3.10 -9.43
C GLU A 126 8.72 -4.04 -8.61
N MET A 127 10.00 -4.20 -8.96
CA MET A 127 10.95 -5.06 -8.25
C MET A 127 11.12 -4.60 -6.80
N ASP A 128 11.35 -3.30 -6.61
CA ASP A 128 11.56 -2.70 -5.31
C ASP A 128 10.27 -2.78 -4.48
N SER A 129 9.13 -2.44 -5.09
CA SER A 129 7.82 -2.47 -4.41
C SER A 129 7.40 -3.89 -4.02
N SER A 130 7.63 -4.87 -4.89
CA SER A 130 7.34 -6.30 -4.65
C SER A 130 8.26 -6.91 -3.61
N THR A 131 9.42 -6.29 -3.34
CA THR A 131 10.33 -6.68 -2.26
C THR A 131 9.91 -6.03 -0.93
N VAL A 132 9.65 -4.72 -0.96
CA VAL A 132 9.36 -3.92 0.25
C VAL A 132 8.01 -4.27 0.85
N LEU A 133 6.97 -4.47 0.04
CA LEU A 133 5.62 -4.67 0.55
C LEU A 133 5.49 -5.93 1.43
N PRO A 134 5.96 -7.12 1.02
CA PRO A 134 5.96 -8.30 1.89
C PRO A 134 6.71 -8.09 3.21
N VAL A 135 7.81 -7.33 3.21
CA VAL A 135 8.55 -7.02 4.45
C VAL A 135 7.73 -6.09 5.35
N CYS A 136 7.05 -5.09 4.80
CA CYS A 136 6.12 -4.24 5.57
C CYS A 136 4.97 -5.07 6.17
N SER A 137 4.40 -6.00 5.40
CA SER A 137 3.37 -6.92 5.87
C SER A 137 3.87 -7.81 7.00
N TRP A 138 5.08 -8.36 6.86
CA TRP A 138 5.73 -9.15 7.89
C TRP A 138 5.97 -8.34 9.17
N ILE A 139 6.45 -7.09 9.08
CA ILE A 139 6.65 -6.21 10.24
C ILE A 139 5.33 -5.98 10.98
N LEU A 140 4.24 -5.67 10.27
CA LEU A 140 2.94 -5.46 10.91
C LEU A 140 2.40 -6.76 11.53
N ALA A 141 2.56 -7.89 10.84
CA ALA A 141 2.18 -9.20 11.35
C ALA A 141 2.97 -9.57 12.61
N GLU A 142 4.25 -9.20 12.69
CA GLU A 142 5.09 -9.46 13.86
C GLU A 142 4.71 -8.57 15.06
N LEU A 143 4.39 -7.28 14.81
CA LEU A 143 3.79 -6.41 15.83
C LEU A 143 2.46 -6.98 16.34
N PHE A 144 1.62 -7.48 15.43
CA PHE A 144 0.35 -8.11 15.75
C PHE A 144 0.55 -9.38 16.58
N ARG A 145 1.44 -10.29 16.14
CA ARG A 145 1.79 -11.53 16.84
C ARG A 145 2.26 -11.26 18.27
N PHE A 146 3.11 -10.24 18.43
CA PHE A 146 3.59 -9.81 19.74
C PHE A 146 2.45 -9.27 20.62
N SER A 147 1.56 -8.45 20.06
CA SER A 147 0.40 -7.92 20.78
C SER A 147 -0.64 -8.98 21.13
N ALA A 148 -0.80 -10.01 20.31
CA ALA A 148 -1.75 -11.11 20.51
C ALA A 148 -1.40 -12.05 21.67
N LYS A 149 -0.13 -12.06 22.12
CA LYS A 149 0.33 -12.96 23.20
C LYS A 149 -0.58 -12.83 24.43
N ASN A 150 -1.18 -13.95 24.82
CA ASN A 150 -2.10 -14.10 25.96
C ASN A 150 -3.44 -13.36 25.84
N LEU A 151 -3.78 -12.82 24.66
CA LEU A 151 -5.05 -12.11 24.40
C LEU A 151 -5.93 -12.82 23.37
N MET A 152 -5.36 -13.68 22.53
CA MET A 152 -6.05 -14.39 21.46
C MET A 152 -5.57 -15.84 21.37
N SER A 153 -6.40 -16.72 20.81
CA SER A 153 -5.98 -18.09 20.48
C SER A 153 -4.91 -18.10 19.39
N ILE A 154 -4.16 -19.21 19.31
CA ILE A 154 -3.13 -19.40 18.27
C ILE A 154 -3.79 -19.42 16.89
N GLU A 155 -4.94 -20.07 16.77
CA GLU A 155 -5.71 -20.21 15.53
C GLU A 155 -6.22 -18.86 15.02
N GLU A 156 -6.82 -18.04 15.89
CA GLU A 156 -7.29 -16.70 15.51
C GLU A 156 -6.13 -15.77 15.14
N THR A 157 -5.03 -15.85 15.90
CA THR A 157 -3.81 -15.09 15.61
C THR A 157 -3.25 -15.45 14.24
N LYS A 158 -3.16 -16.76 13.94
CA LYS A 158 -2.68 -17.26 12.66
C LYS A 158 -3.56 -16.77 11.51
N LYS A 159 -4.89 -16.84 11.64
CA LYS A 159 -5.81 -16.39 10.59
C LYS A 159 -5.59 -14.92 10.21
N ILE A 160 -5.33 -14.05 11.19
CA ILE A 160 -5.07 -12.63 10.92
C ILE A 160 -3.68 -12.44 10.30
N ILE A 161 -2.65 -13.13 10.81
CA ILE A 161 -1.30 -13.11 10.22
C ILE A 161 -1.35 -13.54 8.75
N ASP A 162 -2.01 -14.66 8.45
CA ASP A 162 -2.15 -15.19 7.10
C ASP A 162 -2.80 -14.14 6.16
N SER A 163 -3.83 -13.42 6.64
CA SER A 163 -4.45 -12.34 5.86
C SER A 163 -3.56 -11.10 5.66
N LEU A 164 -2.67 -10.80 6.61
CA LEU A 164 -1.73 -9.69 6.51
C LEU A 164 -0.60 -9.98 5.52
N THR A 165 -0.15 -11.23 5.48
CA THR A 165 0.96 -11.71 4.65
C THR A 165 0.50 -12.35 3.34
N GLU A 166 -0.79 -12.31 3.02
CA GLU A 166 -1.32 -12.83 1.77
C GLU A 166 -0.64 -12.14 0.58
N ARG A 167 -0.30 -12.92 -0.45
CA ARG A 167 0.37 -12.39 -1.64
C ARG A 167 -0.56 -11.43 -2.36
N ARG A 168 -0.10 -10.19 -2.51
CA ARG A 168 -0.82 -9.14 -3.24
C ARG A 168 -0.34 -9.08 -4.68
N TYR A 169 -1.28 -8.84 -5.58
CA TYR A 169 -1.03 -8.64 -7.00
C TYR A 169 -1.56 -7.27 -7.42
N PRO A 170 -0.93 -6.62 -8.40
CA PRO A 170 -1.42 -5.36 -8.94
C PRO A 170 -2.81 -5.56 -9.54
N ILE A 171 -3.69 -4.58 -9.36
CA ILE A 171 -5.02 -4.56 -9.98
C ILE A 171 -4.91 -4.27 -11.48
N PHE A 172 -3.89 -3.51 -11.86
CA PHE A 172 -3.61 -3.11 -13.22
C PHE A 172 -2.35 -3.80 -13.73
N GLU A 173 -2.43 -4.39 -14.91
CA GLU A 173 -1.27 -4.86 -15.66
C GLU A 173 -1.21 -4.15 -17.00
N GLU A 174 -0.01 -3.75 -17.41
CA GLU A 174 0.25 -3.21 -18.74
C GLU A 174 1.14 -4.18 -19.52
N ILE A 175 0.63 -4.75 -20.60
CA ILE A 175 1.34 -5.72 -21.43
C ILE A 175 1.29 -5.24 -22.88
N ASP A 176 2.44 -4.81 -23.42
CA ASP A 176 2.57 -4.26 -24.78
C ASP A 176 1.57 -3.12 -25.05
N GLY A 177 1.45 -2.18 -24.10
CA GLY A 177 0.51 -1.05 -24.17
C GLY A 177 -0.96 -1.42 -23.98
N ARG A 178 -1.28 -2.66 -23.63
CA ARG A 178 -2.63 -3.12 -23.30
C ARG A 178 -2.83 -3.09 -21.81
N ILE A 179 -3.89 -2.43 -21.36
CA ILE A 179 -4.25 -2.37 -19.94
C ILE A 179 -5.23 -3.49 -19.61
N TYR A 180 -4.86 -4.29 -18.62
CA TYR A 180 -5.70 -5.31 -18.02
C TYR A 180 -6.07 -4.89 -16.60
N VAL A 181 -7.33 -5.06 -16.25
CA VAL A 181 -7.84 -4.95 -14.89
C VAL A 181 -8.21 -6.34 -14.37
N ASP A 182 -7.95 -6.64 -13.09
CA ASP A 182 -8.36 -7.90 -12.47
C ASP A 182 -9.89 -8.12 -12.55
N SER A 183 -10.31 -8.85 -13.58
CA SER A 183 -11.73 -9.11 -13.86
C SER A 183 -12.37 -10.07 -12.85
N LYS A 184 -11.60 -10.71 -11.95
CA LYS A 184 -12.19 -11.48 -10.85
C LYS A 184 -12.73 -10.56 -9.76
N LYS A 185 -12.05 -9.42 -9.52
CA LYS A 185 -12.49 -8.36 -8.61
C LYS A 185 -13.54 -7.44 -9.25
N PHE A 186 -13.36 -7.08 -10.53
CA PHE A 186 -14.22 -6.10 -11.21
C PHE A 186 -15.00 -6.77 -12.35
N LYS A 187 -16.31 -6.97 -12.15
CA LYS A 187 -17.11 -7.87 -12.99
C LYS A 187 -17.97 -7.17 -14.05
N SER A 188 -18.11 -5.86 -14.00
CA SER A 188 -18.94 -5.13 -14.98
C SER A 188 -18.10 -4.35 -15.98
N ALA A 189 -18.57 -4.30 -17.23
CA ALA A 189 -17.90 -3.54 -18.28
C ALA A 189 -17.78 -2.03 -17.93
N PRO A 190 -18.79 -1.35 -17.36
CA PRO A 190 -18.64 0.06 -16.96
C PRO A 190 -17.56 0.29 -15.88
N GLU A 191 -17.45 -0.60 -14.89
CA GLU A 191 -16.40 -0.49 -13.86
C GLU A 191 -15.02 -0.69 -14.49
N CYS A 192 -14.85 -1.73 -15.30
CA CYS A 192 -13.59 -1.98 -16.01
C CYS A 192 -13.23 -0.81 -16.92
N SER A 193 -14.21 -0.20 -17.62
CA SER A 193 -13.99 0.99 -18.44
C SER A 193 -13.41 2.15 -17.62
N LEU A 194 -14.02 2.45 -16.46
CA LEU A 194 -13.57 3.54 -15.61
C LEU A 194 -12.16 3.28 -15.05
N LEU A 195 -11.87 2.04 -14.66
CA LEU A 195 -10.57 1.64 -14.12
C LEU A 195 -9.46 1.67 -15.19
N ILE A 196 -9.72 1.15 -16.39
CA ILE A 196 -8.78 1.24 -17.52
C ILE A 196 -8.46 2.71 -17.83
N LEU A 197 -9.49 3.55 -17.93
CA LEU A 197 -9.31 4.98 -18.19
C LEU A 197 -8.63 5.71 -17.02
N TYR A 198 -8.82 5.25 -15.79
CA TYR A 198 -8.13 5.75 -14.61
C TYR A 198 -6.63 5.48 -14.70
N LYS A 199 -6.23 4.28 -15.11
CA LYS A 199 -4.81 3.93 -15.29
C LYS A 199 -4.13 4.71 -16.43
N ILE A 200 -4.87 5.06 -17.48
CA ILE A 200 -4.36 5.76 -18.66
C ILE A 200 -4.26 7.28 -18.45
N TYR A 201 -5.05 7.84 -17.53
CA TYR A 201 -5.04 9.27 -17.21
C TYR A 201 -3.61 9.76 -16.89
N PRO A 202 -3.17 10.94 -17.42
CA PRO A 202 -3.93 11.99 -18.09
C PRO A 202 -4.04 11.87 -19.62
N LYS A 203 -3.73 10.72 -20.21
CA LYS A 203 -3.75 10.55 -21.68
C LYS A 203 -5.16 10.28 -22.21
N ARG A 204 -5.43 10.74 -23.43
CA ARG A 204 -6.64 10.41 -24.21
C ARG A 204 -6.43 9.10 -24.98
N ILE A 205 -7.52 8.34 -25.16
CA ILE A 205 -7.56 7.17 -26.07
C ILE A 205 -8.82 7.20 -26.91
N SER A 206 -8.84 6.50 -28.05
CA SER A 206 -10.07 6.34 -28.84
C SER A 206 -11.07 5.39 -28.15
N LYS A 207 -12.36 5.58 -28.44
CA LYS A 207 -13.42 4.62 -28.02
C LYS A 207 -13.12 3.19 -28.46
N ASP A 208 -12.62 3.02 -29.68
CA ASP A 208 -12.27 1.70 -30.23
C ASP A 208 -11.13 1.02 -29.46
N THR A 209 -10.14 1.80 -29.03
CA THR A 209 -9.05 1.28 -28.18
C THR A 209 -9.61 0.75 -26.87
N LEU A 210 -10.50 1.51 -26.21
CA LEU A 210 -11.15 1.06 -24.98
C LEU A 210 -11.99 -0.20 -25.20
N ILE A 211 -12.78 -0.26 -26.27
CA ILE A 211 -13.57 -1.45 -26.63
C ILE A 211 -12.64 -2.66 -26.83
N ASN A 212 -11.50 -2.49 -27.47
CA ASN A 212 -10.53 -3.55 -27.70
C ASN A 212 -9.88 -4.07 -26.41
N PHE A 213 -9.64 -3.21 -25.42
CA PHE A 213 -9.22 -3.63 -24.09
C PHE A 213 -10.32 -4.43 -23.39
N LEU A 214 -11.57 -3.94 -23.41
CA LEU A 214 -12.70 -4.62 -22.76
C LEU A 214 -13.05 -5.98 -23.39
N LYS A 215 -12.88 -6.14 -24.71
CA LYS A 215 -13.05 -7.43 -25.39
C LYS A 215 -12.10 -8.50 -24.84
N ARG A 216 -10.89 -8.12 -24.39
CA ARG A 216 -9.91 -9.04 -23.77
C ARG A 216 -10.33 -9.49 -22.37
N HIS A 217 -11.24 -8.76 -21.73
CA HIS A 217 -11.91 -9.15 -20.50
C HIS A 217 -13.22 -9.93 -20.76
N ASN A 218 -13.42 -10.44 -21.97
CA ASN A 218 -14.62 -11.17 -22.40
C ASN A 218 -15.93 -10.35 -22.39
N PHE A 219 -15.84 -9.02 -22.37
CA PHE A 219 -17.02 -8.18 -22.54
C PHE A 219 -17.40 -8.05 -24.03
N LYS A 220 -18.69 -8.26 -24.33
CA LYS A 220 -19.24 -7.94 -25.65
C LYS A 220 -19.23 -6.42 -25.85
N GLN A 221 -19.07 -5.95 -27.08
CA GLN A 221 -19.11 -4.52 -27.40
C GLN A 221 -20.41 -3.85 -26.93
N SER A 222 -21.55 -4.54 -27.00
CA SER A 222 -22.85 -4.07 -26.50
C SER A 222 -22.94 -3.90 -24.98
N ALA A 223 -21.99 -4.46 -24.22
CA ALA A 223 -21.90 -4.25 -22.77
C ALA A 223 -21.33 -2.86 -22.43
N VAL A 224 -20.63 -2.23 -23.38
CA VAL A 224 -20.01 -0.90 -23.22
C VAL A 224 -21.04 0.16 -23.60
N LYS A 225 -21.86 0.56 -22.62
CA LYS A 225 -22.87 1.60 -22.80
C LYS A 225 -22.27 2.97 -22.48
N PHE A 226 -21.65 3.61 -23.48
CA PHE A 226 -20.97 4.90 -23.32
C PHE A 226 -21.90 6.01 -22.82
N GLU A 227 -23.20 5.93 -23.09
CA GLU A 227 -24.20 6.86 -22.58
C GLU A 227 -24.21 6.87 -21.05
N ARG A 228 -23.98 5.71 -20.42
CA ARG A 228 -23.88 5.56 -18.96
C ARG A 228 -22.55 6.09 -18.40
N LEU A 229 -21.55 6.27 -19.26
CA LEU A 229 -20.24 6.80 -18.89
C LEU A 229 -20.10 8.30 -19.18
N SER A 230 -21.00 8.88 -19.96
CA SER A 230 -20.94 10.27 -20.45
C SER A 230 -20.68 11.32 -19.35
N SER A 231 -21.27 11.15 -18.15
CA SER A 231 -21.07 12.06 -17.02
C SER A 231 -19.67 11.98 -16.38
N TYR A 232 -18.91 10.94 -16.70
CA TYR A 232 -17.55 10.68 -16.20
C TYR A 232 -16.46 10.97 -17.22
N LEU A 233 -16.83 11.15 -18.49
CA LEU A 233 -15.90 11.25 -19.61
C LEU A 233 -15.95 12.64 -20.24
N ASP A 234 -14.81 13.07 -20.74
CA ASP A 234 -14.67 14.16 -21.68
C ASP A 234 -14.34 13.55 -23.05
N ILE A 235 -15.10 13.91 -24.09
CA ILE A 235 -14.97 13.36 -25.44
C ILE A 235 -14.64 14.52 -26.37
N ASP A 236 -13.52 14.43 -27.07
CA ASP A 236 -13.11 15.46 -28.03
C ASP A 236 -13.78 15.29 -29.41
N GLU A 237 -13.47 16.21 -30.32
CA GLU A 237 -14.01 16.22 -31.70
C GLU A 237 -13.65 14.98 -32.52
N ASN A 238 -12.60 14.25 -32.13
CA ASN A 238 -12.11 13.03 -32.78
C ASN A 238 -12.56 11.76 -32.05
N ASP A 239 -13.59 11.84 -31.20
CA ASP A 239 -14.09 10.74 -30.38
C ASP A 239 -13.06 10.15 -29.40
N ASN A 240 -12.00 10.89 -29.07
CA ASN A 240 -11.07 10.46 -28.03
C ASN A 240 -11.59 10.84 -26.65
N ILE A 241 -11.52 9.87 -25.76
CA ILE A 241 -12.06 9.94 -24.41
C ILE A 241 -10.96 10.18 -23.38
N LEU A 242 -11.26 11.03 -22.40
CA LEU A 242 -10.45 11.30 -21.21
C LEU A 242 -11.32 11.19 -19.97
N LEU A 243 -10.75 10.65 -18.89
CA LEU A 243 -11.46 10.55 -17.61
C LEU A 243 -11.52 11.93 -16.91
N ARG A 244 -12.74 12.42 -16.65
CA ARG A 244 -12.97 13.66 -15.88
C ARG A 244 -12.72 13.43 -14.38
N ALA A 245 -12.64 14.51 -13.62
CA ALA A 245 -12.52 14.43 -12.15
C ALA A 245 -13.65 13.61 -11.50
N THR A 246 -14.88 13.72 -12.00
CA THR A 246 -16.02 12.90 -11.57
C THR A 246 -15.79 11.41 -11.83
N GLY A 247 -15.23 11.07 -12.99
CA GLY A 247 -14.86 9.69 -13.34
C GLY A 247 -13.71 9.15 -12.50
N ARG A 248 -12.68 9.96 -12.24
CA ARG A 248 -11.55 9.57 -11.37
C ARG A 248 -12.01 9.26 -9.95
N ARG A 249 -12.84 10.14 -9.37
CA ARG A 249 -13.45 9.88 -8.05
C ARG A 249 -14.28 8.60 -8.07
N LYS A 250 -15.01 8.34 -9.17
CA LYS A 250 -15.79 7.11 -9.28
C LYS A 250 -14.93 5.85 -9.37
N ALA A 251 -13.82 5.90 -10.09
CA ALA A 251 -12.84 4.82 -10.15
C ALA A 251 -12.24 4.53 -8.75
N GLU A 252 -11.88 5.57 -8.00
CA GLU A 252 -11.39 5.43 -6.62
C GLU A 252 -12.46 4.82 -5.68
N GLU A 253 -13.73 5.21 -5.84
CA GLU A 253 -14.84 4.57 -5.11
C GLU A 253 -14.98 3.07 -5.44
N ILE A 254 -14.72 2.68 -6.69
CA ILE A 254 -14.75 1.28 -7.14
C ILE A 254 -13.58 0.50 -6.53
N LEU A 255 -12.37 1.06 -6.57
CA LEU A 255 -11.16 0.45 -5.99
C LEU A 255 -11.29 0.24 -4.47
N ASN A 256 -11.91 1.18 -3.75
CA ASN A 256 -12.05 1.13 -2.29
C ASN A 256 -13.22 0.24 -1.78
N LYS A 257 -14.10 -0.24 -2.69
CA LYS A 257 -15.25 -1.08 -2.32
C LYS A 257 -14.96 -2.57 -2.33
N ASN A 258 -13.91 -2.99 -3.03
CA ASN A 258 -13.45 -4.37 -3.14
C ASN A 258 -12.17 -4.58 -2.35
#